data_AF-A0A7X6TR39-F1
#
_entry.id   AF-A0A7X6TR39-F1
#
_cell.length_a   1.000
_cell.length_b   1.000
_cell.length_c   1.000
_cell.angle_alpha   90.00
_cell.angle_beta   90.00
_cell.angle_gamma   90.00
#
_symmetry.space_group_name_H-M   'P 1'
#
loop_
_entity.id
_entity.type
_entity.pdbx_description
1 polymer ?
#
loop_
_entity_poly.entity_id
_entity_poly.type
_entity_poly.pdbx_seq_one_letter_code
_entity_poly.pdbx_strand_id
1 'polypeptide(L)'
;PHHVVGGFTKAMDDKENYLLKFKELEKEFEGRIKLIPSLEIMFYDEILEDLEDHKIMGYNAKKTVLIEYSLVDYPIASEAVFYNLKKKGYQVILAHPERNSAIRDDEDILYHLHDLGVLFQLNAGSLKGQFGGAVKNFAERLIEVNLIHAVGSDGHKPDRRNMEIRYAYDRIFELNPPLYDCIMQNGKKLILGEEVQVLPPKPWIKNTKKSLLRLFKK
;
A
#
# COMPACT_ATOMS: atom_id res chain seq x y z
N PRO A 1 1.80 1.52 -12.27
CA PRO A 1 0.65 1.59 -13.21
C PRO A 1 -0.36 0.50 -12.84
N HIS A 2 -1.65 0.76 -13.02
CA HIS A 2 -2.69 -0.19 -12.63
C HIS A 2 -2.75 -1.41 -13.58
N HIS A 3 -3.02 -2.57 -12.99
CA HIS A 3 -3.50 -3.75 -13.68
C HIS A 3 -4.85 -4.16 -13.08
N VAL A 4 -5.93 -3.96 -13.85
CA VAL A 4 -7.30 -4.28 -13.43
C VAL A 4 -7.92 -5.27 -14.40
N VAL A 5 -8.17 -6.50 -13.95
CA VAL A 5 -8.85 -7.52 -14.76
C VAL A 5 -10.25 -7.01 -15.14
N GLY A 6 -10.60 -7.09 -16.44
CA GLY A 6 -11.86 -6.56 -16.97
C GLY A 6 -12.03 -5.04 -16.96
N GLY A 7 -11.06 -4.27 -16.44
CA GLY A 7 -11.12 -2.81 -16.39
C GLY A 7 -10.53 -2.11 -17.62
N PHE A 8 -10.64 -0.78 -17.64
CA PHE A 8 -10.14 0.07 -18.73
C PHE A 8 -8.60 0.22 -18.75
N THR A 9 -7.92 -0.09 -17.64
CA THR A 9 -6.47 0.11 -17.50
C THR A 9 -5.79 -1.21 -17.17
N LYS A 10 -5.03 -1.72 -18.13
CA LYS A 10 -4.19 -2.90 -17.94
C LYS A 10 -2.83 -2.62 -18.54
N ALA A 11 -1.87 -2.28 -17.68
CA ALA A 11 -0.48 -2.08 -18.11
C ALA A 11 0.09 -3.29 -18.86
N MET A 12 -0.48 -4.48 -18.64
CA MET A 12 -0.03 -5.74 -19.22
C MET A 12 -0.82 -6.21 -20.45
N ASP A 13 -1.90 -5.53 -20.84
CA ASP A 13 -2.62 -5.84 -22.10
C ASP A 13 -1.73 -5.57 -23.32
N ASP A 14 -0.90 -4.53 -23.22
CA ASP A 14 0.12 -4.17 -24.19
C ASP A 14 1.48 -4.09 -23.48
N LYS A 15 1.94 -5.26 -23.01
CA LYS A 15 3.20 -5.43 -22.26
C LYS A 15 4.39 -4.87 -23.04
N GLU A 16 4.40 -5.00 -24.36
CA GLU A 16 5.50 -4.52 -25.22
C GLU A 16 5.59 -2.99 -25.18
N ASN A 17 4.48 -2.28 -25.40
CA ASN A 17 4.44 -0.83 -25.32
C ASN A 17 4.74 -0.30 -23.91
N TYR A 18 4.25 -0.98 -22.87
CA TYR A 18 4.60 -0.65 -21.49
C TYR A 18 6.12 -0.72 -21.28
N LEU A 19 6.77 -1.82 -21.68
CA LEU A 19 8.21 -1.99 -21.53
C LEU A 19 9.01 -1.03 -22.41
N LEU A 20 8.50 -0.69 -23.60
CA LEU A 20 9.12 0.30 -24.48
C LEU A 20 9.14 1.68 -23.83
N LYS A 21 7.98 2.18 -23.39
CA LYS A 21 7.86 3.47 -22.67
C LYS A 21 8.68 3.50 -21.40
N PHE A 22 8.71 2.38 -20.67
CA PHE A 22 9.54 2.27 -19.48
C PHE A 22 11.03 2.47 -19.81
N LYS A 23 11.54 1.81 -20.85
CA LYS A 23 12.94 1.97 -21.30
C LYS A 23 13.27 3.38 -21.77
N GLU A 24 12.34 4.03 -22.47
CA GLU A 24 12.49 5.43 -22.88
C GLU A 24 12.65 6.36 -21.67
N LEU A 25 11.77 6.22 -20.68
CA LEU A 25 11.84 6.99 -19.43
C LEU A 25 13.09 6.63 -18.61
N GLU A 26 13.46 5.35 -18.53
CA GLU A 26 14.65 4.91 -17.81
C GLU A 26 15.91 5.57 -18.38
N LYS A 27 16.03 5.62 -19.71
CA LYS A 27 17.10 6.33 -20.40
C LYS A 27 17.04 7.84 -20.18
N GLU A 28 15.85 8.44 -20.27
CA GLU A 28 15.69 9.88 -20.06
C GLU A 28 16.16 10.29 -18.65
N PHE A 29 15.81 9.52 -17.62
CA PHE A 29 16.10 9.83 -16.22
C PHE A 29 17.36 9.14 -15.66
N GLU A 30 18.18 8.53 -16.51
CA GLU A 30 19.41 7.85 -16.13
C GLU A 30 20.32 8.74 -15.27
N GLY A 31 20.87 8.18 -14.19
CA GLY A 31 21.73 8.89 -13.24
C GLY A 31 21.02 9.91 -12.34
N ARG A 32 19.73 10.19 -12.56
CA ARG A 32 18.94 11.14 -11.77
C ARG A 32 17.89 10.44 -10.91
N ILE A 33 17.12 9.54 -11.53
CA ILE A 33 16.06 8.77 -10.88
C ILE A 33 16.18 7.33 -11.33
N LYS A 34 16.30 6.40 -10.37
CA LYS A 34 16.23 4.98 -10.68
C LYS A 34 14.77 4.57 -10.85
N LEU A 35 14.39 4.19 -12.07
CA LEU A 35 13.08 3.63 -12.35
C LEU A 35 13.09 2.12 -12.16
N ILE A 36 11.96 1.56 -11.73
CA ILE A 36 11.82 0.12 -11.47
C ILE A 36 10.47 -0.35 -12.04
N PRO A 37 10.46 -1.31 -12.98
CA PRO A 37 9.23 -1.74 -13.62
C PRO A 37 8.40 -2.52 -12.60
N SER A 38 7.16 -2.09 -12.40
CA SER A 38 6.29 -2.56 -11.30
C SER A 38 4.83 -2.34 -11.65
N LEU A 39 3.93 -3.07 -10.99
CA LEU A 39 2.47 -2.92 -11.11
C LEU A 39 1.83 -2.59 -9.75
N GLU A 40 0.70 -1.90 -9.79
CA GLU A 40 -0.31 -1.92 -8.73
C GLU A 40 -1.44 -2.82 -9.25
N ILE A 41 -1.64 -3.96 -8.59
CA ILE A 41 -2.54 -5.01 -9.04
C ILE A 41 -3.84 -4.90 -8.25
N MET A 42 -4.96 -4.61 -8.91
CA MET A 42 -6.27 -4.71 -8.25
C MET A 42 -6.48 -6.16 -7.81
N PHE A 43 -7.00 -6.38 -6.61
CA PHE A 43 -7.23 -7.73 -6.11
C PHE A 43 -8.19 -8.53 -7.01
N TYR A 44 -7.81 -9.78 -7.31
CA TYR A 44 -8.65 -10.82 -7.90
C TYR A 44 -8.11 -12.20 -7.49
N ASP A 45 -8.90 -13.25 -7.69
CA ASP A 45 -8.63 -14.57 -7.13
C ASP A 45 -7.41 -15.24 -7.79
N GLU A 46 -7.22 -15.03 -9.09
CA GLU A 46 -6.19 -15.68 -9.92
C GLU A 46 -4.82 -14.95 -9.95
N ILE A 47 -4.54 -14.06 -8.98
CA ILE A 47 -3.28 -13.30 -8.95
C ILE A 47 -2.05 -14.21 -8.95
N LEU A 48 -2.09 -15.31 -8.19
CA LEU A 48 -0.94 -16.21 -8.08
C LEU A 48 -0.67 -16.90 -9.41
N GLU A 49 -1.71 -17.41 -10.06
CA GLU A 49 -1.65 -18.07 -11.37
C GLU A 49 -1.06 -17.11 -12.41
N ASP A 50 -1.55 -15.87 -12.47
CA ASP A 50 -1.07 -14.89 -13.46
C ASP A 50 0.36 -14.40 -13.18
N LEU A 51 0.81 -14.41 -11.92
CA LEU A 51 2.21 -14.14 -11.56
C LEU A 51 3.15 -15.28 -12.00
N GLU A 52 2.75 -16.53 -11.76
CA GLU A 52 3.54 -17.72 -12.11
C GLU A 52 3.55 -17.94 -13.64
N ASP A 53 2.46 -17.58 -14.35
CA ASP A 53 2.37 -17.57 -15.81
C ASP A 53 3.06 -16.35 -16.47
N HIS A 54 3.65 -15.46 -15.68
CA HIS A 54 4.33 -14.22 -16.14
C HIS A 54 3.43 -13.25 -16.95
N LYS A 55 2.11 -13.34 -16.77
CA LYS A 55 1.12 -12.41 -17.35
C LYS A 55 1.14 -11.06 -16.63
N ILE A 56 1.38 -11.09 -15.32
CA ILE A 56 1.65 -9.91 -14.49
C ILE A 56 3.02 -10.04 -13.81
N MET A 57 3.44 -9.00 -13.09
CA MET A 57 4.74 -8.96 -12.41
C MET A 57 4.69 -8.17 -11.11
N GLY A 58 5.51 -8.56 -10.15
CA GLY A 58 5.85 -7.75 -8.99
C GLY A 58 6.90 -6.69 -9.29
N TYR A 59 7.47 -6.10 -8.25
CA TYR A 59 8.54 -5.11 -8.35
C TYR A 59 9.77 -5.71 -9.03
N ASN A 60 10.16 -5.14 -10.17
CA ASN A 60 11.26 -5.61 -11.00
C ASN A 60 11.17 -7.11 -11.36
N ALA A 61 9.94 -7.62 -11.59
CA ALA A 61 9.68 -9.06 -11.77
C ALA A 61 10.16 -9.95 -10.61
N LYS A 62 10.34 -9.39 -9.41
CA LYS A 62 10.61 -10.13 -8.18
C LYS A 62 9.29 -10.51 -7.49
N LYS A 63 9.43 -11.28 -6.41
CA LYS A 63 8.32 -11.78 -5.60
C LYS A 63 7.75 -10.76 -4.59
N THR A 64 8.04 -9.46 -4.76
CA THR A 64 7.37 -8.41 -3.98
C THR A 64 6.26 -7.81 -4.83
N VAL A 65 5.01 -7.88 -4.36
CA VAL A 65 3.83 -7.49 -5.14
C VAL A 65 3.02 -6.44 -4.39
N LEU A 66 2.60 -5.41 -5.12
CA LEU A 66 1.70 -4.37 -4.60
C LEU A 66 0.28 -4.68 -5.08
N ILE A 67 -0.61 -4.96 -4.14
CA ILE A 67 -2.01 -5.30 -4.39
C ILE A 67 -2.88 -4.19 -3.81
N GLU A 68 -3.91 -3.75 -4.53
CA GLU A 68 -4.92 -2.80 -4.03
C GLU A 68 -6.30 -3.46 -3.95
N TYR A 69 -7.13 -3.00 -3.02
CA TYR A 69 -8.55 -3.35 -3.00
C TYR A 69 -9.40 -2.29 -3.71
N SER A 70 -10.66 -2.66 -3.98
CA SER A 70 -11.72 -1.68 -4.20
C SER A 70 -11.79 -0.71 -3.01
N LEU A 71 -12.32 0.49 -3.21
CA LEU A 71 -12.44 1.47 -2.12
C LEU A 71 -13.46 1.07 -1.05
N VAL A 72 -14.33 0.10 -1.33
CA VAL A 72 -15.49 -0.20 -0.48
C VAL A 72 -15.52 -1.60 0.09
N ASP A 73 -14.83 -2.57 -0.53
CA ASP A 73 -14.99 -3.99 -0.20
C ASP A 73 -13.71 -4.61 0.34
N TYR A 74 -13.87 -5.61 1.22
CA TYR A 74 -12.85 -6.58 1.58
C TYR A 74 -13.22 -7.94 0.96
N PRO A 75 -12.52 -8.41 -0.08
CA PRO A 75 -12.86 -9.65 -0.77
C PRO A 75 -12.76 -10.87 0.13
N ILE A 76 -13.77 -11.75 0.08
CA ILE A 76 -13.84 -12.98 0.92
C ILE A 76 -12.63 -13.89 0.69
N ALA A 77 -12.11 -13.96 -0.54
CA ALA A 77 -10.96 -14.78 -0.90
C ALA A 77 -9.60 -14.22 -0.43
N SER A 78 -9.55 -13.01 0.15
CA SER A 78 -8.32 -12.29 0.46
C SER A 78 -7.29 -13.11 1.23
N GLU A 79 -7.71 -13.72 2.34
CA GLU A 79 -6.82 -14.47 3.22
C GLU A 79 -6.25 -15.71 2.53
N ALA A 80 -7.08 -16.42 1.77
CA ALA A 80 -6.67 -17.60 1.02
C ALA A 80 -5.66 -17.25 -0.08
N VAL A 81 -5.93 -16.18 -0.84
CA VAL A 81 -5.03 -15.70 -1.90
C VAL A 81 -3.69 -15.24 -1.31
N PHE A 82 -3.70 -14.44 -0.26
CA PHE A 82 -2.47 -13.96 0.37
C PHE A 82 -1.68 -15.07 1.06
N TYR A 83 -2.35 -16.03 1.69
CA TYR A 83 -1.70 -17.22 2.23
C TYR A 83 -0.98 -18.02 1.14
N ASN A 84 -1.64 -18.25 0.00
CA ASN A 84 -1.06 -18.98 -1.13
C ASN A 84 0.12 -18.23 -1.75
N LEU A 85 0.01 -16.90 -1.92
CA LEU A 85 1.11 -16.04 -2.35
C LEU A 85 2.32 -16.17 -1.40
N LYS A 86 2.10 -16.03 -0.09
CA LYS A 86 3.18 -16.18 0.90
C LYS A 86 3.82 -17.56 0.87
N LYS A 87 3.03 -18.63 0.77
CA LYS A 87 3.54 -20.01 0.63
C LYS A 87 4.42 -20.19 -0.60
N LYS A 88 4.17 -19.43 -1.66
CA LYS A 88 4.98 -19.39 -2.88
C LYS A 88 6.16 -18.42 -2.80
N GLY A 89 6.39 -17.81 -1.64
CA GLY A 89 7.50 -16.89 -1.38
C GLY A 89 7.24 -15.47 -1.85
N TYR A 90 5.98 -15.09 -2.10
CA TYR A 90 5.63 -13.70 -2.39
C TYR A 90 5.51 -12.87 -1.11
N GLN A 91 6.15 -11.70 -1.12
CA GLN A 91 5.98 -10.65 -0.14
C GLN A 91 4.87 -9.71 -0.64
N VAL A 92 3.71 -9.80 -0.01
CA VAL A 92 2.53 -9.00 -0.38
C VAL A 92 2.56 -7.66 0.35
N ILE A 93 2.34 -6.58 -0.40
CA ILE A 93 2.12 -5.24 0.11
C ILE A 93 0.71 -4.84 -0.30
N LEU A 94 -0.19 -4.60 0.67
CA LEU A 94 -1.49 -4.01 0.42
C LEU A 94 -1.36 -2.48 0.35
N ALA A 95 -1.74 -1.93 -0.80
CA ALA A 95 -1.71 -0.51 -1.10
C ALA A 95 -2.83 0.22 -0.33
N HIS A 96 -2.45 1.34 0.27
CA HIS A 96 -3.32 2.36 0.86
C HIS A 96 -4.57 1.83 1.60
N PRO A 97 -4.40 0.87 2.54
CA PRO A 97 -5.52 0.26 3.25
C PRO A 97 -6.39 1.28 3.99
N GLU A 98 -5.84 2.44 4.34
CA GLU A 98 -6.59 3.53 4.98
C GLU A 98 -7.72 4.09 4.09
N ARG A 99 -7.66 3.87 2.78
CA ARG A 99 -8.64 4.36 1.81
C ARG A 99 -9.82 3.40 1.63
N ASN A 100 -9.69 2.14 2.02
CA ASN A 100 -10.76 1.15 1.94
C ASN A 100 -11.77 1.34 3.10
N SER A 101 -13.08 1.45 2.82
CA SER A 101 -14.08 1.66 3.88
C SER A 101 -14.34 0.43 4.73
N ALA A 102 -14.36 -0.78 4.15
CA ALA A 102 -14.56 -2.00 4.93
C ALA A 102 -13.47 -2.16 6.00
N ILE A 103 -12.21 -1.87 5.67
CA ILE A 103 -11.08 -1.86 6.60
C ILE A 103 -11.20 -0.76 7.67
N ARG A 104 -11.77 0.40 7.33
CA ARG A 104 -12.00 1.46 8.32
C ARG A 104 -13.14 1.13 9.28
N ASP A 105 -14.13 0.40 8.79
CA ASP A 105 -15.30 -0.02 9.57
C ASP A 105 -14.95 -1.20 10.50
N ASP A 106 -14.00 -2.04 10.08
CA ASP A 106 -13.45 -3.14 10.86
C ASP A 106 -11.91 -3.20 10.76
N GLU A 107 -11.25 -2.61 11.76
CA GLU A 107 -9.79 -2.57 11.81
C GLU A 107 -9.14 -3.94 12.04
N ASP A 108 -9.87 -4.92 12.58
CA ASP A 108 -9.34 -6.25 12.92
C ASP A 108 -8.89 -7.00 11.66
N ILE A 109 -9.46 -6.66 10.49
CA ILE A 109 -9.01 -7.12 9.17
C ILE A 109 -7.49 -6.89 9.01
N LEU A 110 -6.96 -5.73 9.39
CA LEU A 110 -5.53 -5.46 9.22
C LEU A 110 -4.65 -6.26 10.16
N TYR A 111 -5.13 -6.59 11.35
CA TYR A 111 -4.41 -7.48 12.27
C TYR A 111 -4.37 -8.91 11.71
N HIS A 112 -5.48 -9.42 11.19
CA HIS A 112 -5.52 -10.72 10.52
C HIS A 112 -4.59 -10.79 9.30
N LEU A 113 -4.62 -9.77 8.44
CA LEU A 113 -3.74 -9.68 7.29
C LEU A 113 -2.27 -9.55 7.70
N HIS A 114 -1.97 -8.79 8.76
CA HIS A 114 -0.62 -8.71 9.33
C HIS A 114 -0.11 -10.08 9.80
N ASP A 115 -0.95 -10.87 10.47
CA ASP A 115 -0.57 -12.20 10.96
C ASP A 115 -0.32 -13.19 9.81
N LEU A 116 -1.02 -12.99 8.68
CA LEU A 116 -0.70 -13.65 7.42
C LEU A 116 0.61 -13.15 6.79
N GLY A 117 1.26 -12.12 7.32
CA GLY A 117 2.51 -11.54 6.85
C GLY A 117 2.34 -10.53 5.71
N VAL A 118 1.15 -9.97 5.55
CA VAL A 118 0.88 -8.89 4.60
C VAL A 118 1.47 -7.58 5.14
N LEU A 119 2.18 -6.87 4.27
CA LEU A 119 2.71 -5.54 4.54
C LEU A 119 1.72 -4.47 4.06
N PHE A 120 1.85 -3.24 4.56
CA PHE A 120 0.87 -2.17 4.35
C PHE A 120 1.59 -0.90 3.91
N GLN A 121 1.19 -0.36 2.76
CA GLN A 121 1.79 0.85 2.21
C GLN A 121 0.82 2.03 2.31
N LEU A 122 1.07 2.95 3.23
CA LEU A 122 0.29 4.18 3.39
C LEU A 122 0.40 5.08 2.16
N ASN A 123 -0.68 5.78 1.80
CA ASN A 123 -0.63 6.87 0.84
C ASN A 123 -0.23 8.19 1.53
N ALA A 124 0.82 8.86 1.03
CA ALA A 124 1.29 10.14 1.56
C ALA A 124 0.19 11.22 1.60
N GLY A 125 -0.66 11.27 0.58
CA GLY A 125 -1.78 12.21 0.49
C GLY A 125 -2.84 12.02 1.58
N SER A 126 -2.98 10.82 2.13
CA SER A 126 -3.90 10.52 3.23
C SER A 126 -3.58 11.35 4.48
N LEU A 127 -2.30 11.56 4.79
CA LEU A 127 -1.86 12.36 5.95
C LEU A 127 -2.13 13.86 5.78
N LYS A 128 -2.22 14.34 4.53
CA LYS A 128 -2.67 15.71 4.22
C LYS A 128 -4.19 15.86 4.22
N GLY A 129 -4.94 14.77 4.31
CA GLY A 129 -6.39 14.78 4.20
C GLY A 129 -6.91 14.91 2.76
N GLN A 130 -6.10 14.60 1.74
CA GLN A 130 -6.51 14.64 0.33
C GLN A 130 -7.75 13.76 0.04
N PHE A 131 -7.95 12.71 0.84
CA PHE A 131 -9.07 11.77 0.72
C PHE A 131 -10.11 11.93 1.85
N GLY A 132 -10.11 13.07 2.54
CA GLY A 132 -11.05 13.40 3.60
C GLY A 132 -10.56 13.09 5.02
N GLY A 133 -11.23 13.68 6.00
CA GLY A 133 -10.82 13.64 7.41
C GLY A 133 -10.88 12.24 8.04
N ALA A 134 -11.80 11.38 7.59
CA ALA A 134 -11.89 10.00 8.08
C ALA A 134 -10.65 9.19 7.68
N VAL A 135 -10.24 9.28 6.41
CA VAL A 135 -9.03 8.64 5.88
C VAL A 135 -7.79 9.15 6.60
N LYS A 136 -7.67 10.48 6.79
CA LYS A 136 -6.54 11.08 7.53
C LYS A 136 -6.43 10.55 8.96
N ASN A 137 -7.54 10.57 9.71
CA ASN A 137 -7.53 10.13 11.10
C ASN A 137 -7.19 8.64 11.22
N PHE A 138 -7.70 7.81 10.29
CA PHE A 138 -7.39 6.40 10.26
C PHE A 138 -5.92 6.15 9.88
N ALA A 139 -5.39 6.85 8.87
CA ALA A 139 -3.98 6.82 8.50
C ALA A 139 -3.03 7.14 9.67
N GLU A 140 -3.30 8.23 10.40
CA GLU A 140 -2.54 8.59 11.60
C GLU A 140 -2.65 7.52 12.67
N ARG A 141 -3.82 6.90 12.83
CA ARG A 141 -4.02 5.81 13.80
C ARG A 141 -3.22 4.56 13.44
N LEU A 142 -3.19 4.17 12.16
CA LEU A 142 -2.37 3.03 11.69
C LEU A 142 -0.88 3.23 11.99
N ILE A 143 -0.38 4.47 11.84
CA ILE A 143 0.99 4.84 12.24
C ILE A 143 1.19 4.65 13.74
N GLU A 144 0.28 5.15 14.58
CA GLU A 144 0.39 5.04 16.03
C GLU A 144 0.47 3.58 16.51
N VAL A 145 -0.26 2.67 15.83
CA VAL A 145 -0.35 1.25 16.19
C VAL A 145 0.61 0.33 15.44
N ASN A 146 1.60 0.88 14.72
CA ASN A 146 2.61 0.13 13.96
C ASN A 146 2.05 -0.73 12.80
N LEU A 147 0.88 -0.42 12.24
CA LEU A 147 0.27 -1.15 11.12
C LEU A 147 0.63 -0.56 9.75
N ILE A 148 1.77 0.11 9.61
CA ILE A 148 2.26 0.63 8.32
C ILE A 148 3.71 0.20 8.14
N HIS A 149 4.05 -0.24 6.93
CA HIS A 149 5.35 -0.84 6.61
C HIS A 149 6.11 -0.09 5.51
N ALA A 150 5.38 0.72 4.73
CA ALA A 150 5.90 1.56 3.65
C ALA A 150 5.04 2.82 3.47
N VAL A 151 5.58 3.81 2.76
CA VAL A 151 4.84 4.99 2.30
C VAL A 151 5.03 5.13 0.80
N GLY A 152 3.92 5.21 0.07
CA GLY A 152 3.88 5.50 -1.35
C GLY A 152 3.27 6.88 -1.60
N SER A 153 3.73 7.56 -2.64
CA SER A 153 3.15 8.86 -3.02
C SER A 153 1.77 8.71 -3.66
N ASP A 154 1.60 7.60 -4.39
CA ASP A 154 0.45 7.38 -5.26
C ASP A 154 0.23 8.61 -6.19
N GLY A 155 1.33 9.22 -6.61
CA GLY A 155 1.33 10.48 -7.35
C GLY A 155 0.88 10.28 -8.79
N HIS A 156 -0.12 11.05 -9.23
CA HIS A 156 -0.69 10.93 -10.59
C HIS A 156 -0.69 12.24 -11.37
N LYS A 157 -0.66 13.39 -10.67
CA LYS A 157 -0.59 14.71 -11.30
C LYS A 157 0.13 15.71 -10.39
N PRO A 158 1.02 16.57 -10.91
CA PRO A 158 1.76 17.54 -10.10
C PRO A 158 0.89 18.52 -9.29
N ASP A 159 -0.36 18.75 -9.70
CA ASP A 159 -1.24 19.78 -9.16
C ASP A 159 -2.32 19.28 -8.17
N ARG A 160 -2.73 18.01 -8.24
CA ARG A 160 -3.86 17.48 -7.45
C ARG A 160 -3.59 16.15 -6.72
N ARG A 161 -2.61 15.37 -7.19
CA ARG A 161 -2.08 14.14 -6.57
C ARG A 161 -0.57 14.18 -6.69
N ASN A 162 -0.01 15.19 -6.07
CA ASN A 162 1.43 15.40 -5.98
C ASN A 162 2.06 14.40 -5.00
N MET A 163 3.39 14.40 -4.91
CA MET A 163 4.06 13.26 -4.28
C MET A 163 3.99 13.25 -2.75
N GLU A 164 3.97 14.42 -2.09
CA GLU A 164 3.83 14.62 -0.62
C GLU A 164 4.70 13.75 0.31
N ILE A 165 5.71 13.06 -0.23
CA ILE A 165 6.53 12.08 0.50
C ILE A 165 7.24 12.73 1.69
N ARG A 166 7.81 13.92 1.53
CA ARG A 166 8.52 14.60 2.62
C ARG A 166 7.59 14.88 3.81
N TYR A 167 6.43 15.46 3.53
CA TYR A 167 5.45 15.74 4.58
C TYR A 167 4.98 14.46 5.28
N ALA A 168 4.76 13.38 4.52
CA ALA A 168 4.35 12.10 5.10
C ALA A 168 5.42 11.57 6.07
N TYR A 169 6.70 11.63 5.68
CA TYR A 169 7.80 11.23 6.54
C TYR A 169 7.93 12.09 7.80
N ASP A 170 7.85 13.42 7.67
CA ASP A 170 7.86 14.33 8.82
C ASP A 170 6.71 13.99 9.80
N ARG A 171 5.51 13.76 9.26
CA ARG A 171 4.33 13.42 10.07
C ARG A 171 4.44 12.06 10.75
N ILE A 172 5.03 11.06 10.09
CA ILE A 172 5.28 9.74 10.69
C ILE A 172 6.32 9.87 11.80
N PHE A 173 7.38 10.65 11.60
CA PHE A 173 8.38 10.91 12.63
C PHE A 173 7.76 11.58 13.87
N GLU A 174 6.89 12.59 13.68
CA GLU A 174 6.17 13.23 14.79
C GLU A 174 5.29 12.27 15.59
N LEU A 175 4.61 11.34 14.92
CA LEU A 175 3.65 10.42 15.53
C LEU A 175 4.30 9.17 16.14
N ASN A 176 5.33 8.64 15.47
CA ASN A 176 5.96 7.37 15.83
C ASN A 176 7.41 7.29 15.29
N PRO A 177 8.39 7.91 15.96
CA PRO A 177 9.80 7.92 15.53
C PRO A 177 10.39 6.52 15.27
N PRO A 178 10.14 5.49 16.11
CA PRO A 178 10.63 4.13 15.82
C PRO A 178 10.09 3.55 14.51
N LEU A 179 8.83 3.83 14.18
CA LEU A 179 8.23 3.37 12.92
C LEU A 179 8.82 4.10 11.72
N TYR A 180 9.09 5.41 11.86
CA TYR A 180 9.78 6.19 10.84
C TYR A 180 11.11 5.54 10.43
N ASP A 181 11.95 5.19 11.41
CA ASP A 181 13.25 4.56 11.16
C ASP A 181 13.10 3.22 10.43
N CYS A 182 12.10 2.43 10.80
CA CYS A 182 11.80 1.16 10.14
C CYS A 182 11.37 1.37 8.68
N ILE A 183 10.42 2.27 8.41
CA ILE A 183 9.90 2.50 7.05
C ILE A 183 11.01 3.05 6.13
N MET A 184 11.85 3.96 6.63
CA MET A 184 13.00 4.49 5.88
C MET A 184 13.97 3.40 5.43
N GLN A 185 14.24 2.42 6.31
CA GLN A 185 15.09 1.28 5.97
C GLN A 185 14.39 0.28 5.04
N ASN A 186 13.09 0.06 5.24
CA ASN A 186 12.30 -0.90 4.48
C ASN A 186 12.13 -0.49 3.01
N GLY A 187 12.04 0.81 2.70
CA GLY A 187 11.75 1.27 1.33
C GLY A 187 12.66 0.66 0.26
N LYS A 188 13.98 0.63 0.51
CA LYS A 188 14.94 0.00 -0.42
C LYS A 188 14.82 -1.53 -0.42
N LYS A 189 14.61 -2.14 0.74
CA LYS A 189 14.50 -3.59 0.91
C LYS A 189 13.32 -4.18 0.15
N LEU A 190 12.13 -3.55 0.25
CA LEU A 190 10.92 -3.95 -0.48
C LEU A 190 11.15 -3.97 -1.99
N ILE A 191 11.77 -2.90 -2.51
CA ILE A 191 12.15 -2.79 -3.91
C ILE A 191 13.13 -3.91 -4.34
N LEU A 192 14.04 -4.30 -3.45
CA LEU A 192 15.03 -5.33 -3.71
C LEU A 192 14.50 -6.75 -3.46
N GLY A 193 13.28 -6.91 -2.94
CA GLY A 193 12.73 -8.21 -2.55
C GLY A 193 13.42 -8.81 -1.33
N GLU A 194 13.95 -7.95 -0.46
CA GLU A 194 14.61 -8.33 0.79
C GLU A 194 13.61 -8.36 1.94
N GLU A 195 13.95 -9.11 2.99
CA GLU A 195 13.17 -9.12 4.22
C GLU A 195 13.23 -7.77 4.94
N VAL A 196 12.07 -7.31 5.41
CA VAL A 196 11.90 -6.01 6.06
C VAL A 196 11.75 -6.14 7.56
N GLN A 197 12.07 -5.05 8.26
CA GLN A 197 11.79 -4.96 9.69
C GLN A 197 10.32 -4.61 9.90
N VAL A 198 9.63 -5.40 10.72
CA VAL A 198 8.24 -5.14 11.13
C VAL A 198 8.22 -4.90 12.63
N LEU A 199 7.66 -3.77 13.05
CA LEU A 199 7.41 -3.52 14.47
C LEU A 199 6.15 -4.27 14.90
N PRO A 200 6.11 -4.83 16.11
CA PRO A 200 4.91 -5.52 16.58
C PRO A 200 3.73 -4.55 16.63
N PRO A 201 2.55 -4.94 16.12
CA PRO A 201 1.37 -4.09 16.13
C PRO A 201 0.91 -3.83 17.57
N LYS A 202 0.46 -2.61 17.85
CA LYS A 202 -0.11 -2.24 19.16
C LYS A 202 -1.63 -2.44 19.14
N PRO A 203 -2.29 -2.67 20.29
CA PRO A 203 -3.74 -2.84 20.33
C PRO A 203 -4.51 -1.61 19.85
N TRP A 204 -5.61 -1.82 19.14
CA TRP A 204 -6.50 -0.74 18.71
C TRP A 204 -7.42 -0.28 19.84
N ILE A 205 -6.99 0.74 20.58
CA ILE A 205 -7.82 1.32 21.65
C ILE A 205 -8.86 2.30 21.05
N LYS A 206 -10.13 1.93 21.06
CA LYS A 206 -11.24 2.82 20.67
C LYS A 206 -11.38 3.96 21.69
N ASN A 207 -11.18 5.21 21.25
CA ASN A 207 -11.32 6.39 22.10
C ASN A 207 -12.81 6.68 22.41
N THR A 208 -13.36 6.01 23.41
CA THR A 208 -14.77 6.15 23.85
C THR A 208 -15.13 7.56 24.35
N LYS A 209 -14.14 8.36 24.78
CA LYS A 209 -14.37 9.69 25.39
C LYS A 209 -14.88 10.77 24.42
N LYS A 210 -14.60 10.69 23.11
CA LYS A 210 -15.09 11.69 22.13
C LYS A 210 -16.58 11.52 21.78
N SER A 211 -17.16 10.33 22.01
CA SER A 211 -18.57 10.04 21.74
C SER A 211 -19.50 10.74 22.74
N LEU A 212 -19.16 10.70 24.04
CA LEU A 212 -19.96 11.29 25.10
C LEU A 212 -20.08 12.82 25.00
N LEU A 213 -18.99 13.52 24.65
CA LEU A 213 -18.99 14.99 24.50
C LEU A 213 -19.90 15.51 23.36
N ARG A 214 -20.27 14.66 22.39
CA ARG A 214 -21.25 15.02 21.34
C ARG A 214 -22.70 14.87 21.80
N LEU A 215 -22.98 14.00 22.78
CA LEU A 215 -24.32 13.81 23.35
C LEU A 215 -24.75 14.98 24.25
N PHE A 216 -23.80 15.69 24.85
CA PHE A 216 -24.07 16.85 25.72
C PHE A 216 -24.08 18.21 24.97
N LYS A 217 -24.09 18.20 23.64
CA LYS A 217 -24.15 19.41 22.79
C LYS A 217 -25.44 19.51 21.94
N LYS A 218 -26.51 18.83 22.33
CA LYS A 218 -27.85 19.02 21.75
C LYS A 218 -28.74 19.79 22.72
#